data_AF-A0A8T5UYH6-F1
#
_entry.id   AF-A0A8T5UYH6-F1
#
_cell.length_a   1.000
_cell.length_b   1.000
_cell.length_c   1.000
_cell.angle_alpha   90.00
_cell.angle_beta   90.00
_cell.angle_gamma   90.00
#
_symmetry.space_group_name_H-M   'P 1'
#
loop_
_entity.id
_entity.type
_entity.pdbx_description
1 polymer ?
#
loop_
_entity_poly.entity_id
_entity_poly.type
_entity_poly.pdbx_seq_one_letter_code
_entity_poly.pdbx_strand_id
1 'polypeptide(L)'
;MKIRGDFVTNSSSVSYILTMKEDLFDRTVNMFDGYNSERGSFLKYIKSKIKNEGNKISIDGEELFFMKLTFGNDDINHPEGYSEKNFWLDTDFSNIKDDELDELLKLAIADGQDLLGIGATLIDSSYF
;
A
#
# COMPACT_ATOMS: atom_id res chain seq x y z
N MET A 1 35.66 -32.87 -0.32
CA MET A 1 34.28 -32.38 -0.07
C MET A 1 34.28 -30.88 -0.35
N LYS A 2 33.73 -30.43 -1.49
CA LYS A 2 33.57 -29.00 -1.80
C LYS A 2 32.21 -28.59 -1.24
N ILE A 3 32.20 -27.81 -0.17
CA ILE A 3 30.97 -27.16 0.30
C ILE A 3 30.69 -26.07 -0.73
N ARG A 4 29.65 -26.27 -1.56
CA ARG A 4 29.07 -25.16 -2.33
C ARG A 4 28.41 -24.25 -1.29
N GLY A 5 29.03 -23.11 -1.04
CA GLY A 5 28.38 -22.00 -0.37
C GLY A 5 27.39 -21.39 -1.34
N ASP A 6 26.29 -22.10 -1.60
CA ASP A 6 25.08 -21.47 -2.07
C ASP A 6 24.60 -20.68 -0.84
N PHE A 7 25.12 -19.45 -0.69
CA PHE A 7 24.51 -18.50 0.22
C PHE A 7 23.11 -18.26 -0.33
N VAL A 8 22.14 -19.00 0.19
CA VAL A 8 20.75 -18.63 0.08
C VAL A 8 20.67 -17.34 0.89
N THR A 9 20.80 -16.19 0.21
CA THR A 9 20.32 -14.94 0.77
C THR A 9 18.82 -15.12 0.90
N ASN A 10 18.38 -15.69 2.02
CA ASN A 10 16.98 -15.67 2.42
C ASN A 10 16.64 -14.21 2.70
N SER A 11 16.36 -13.44 1.63
CA SER A 11 15.67 -12.17 1.78
C SER A 11 14.28 -12.52 2.27
N SER A 12 14.02 -12.29 3.55
CA SER A 12 12.68 -12.43 4.11
C SER A 12 11.80 -11.34 3.49
N SER A 13 10.76 -11.74 2.79
CA SER A 13 9.80 -10.83 2.16
C SER A 13 8.38 -11.16 2.60
N VAL A 14 7.52 -10.15 2.55
CA VAL A 14 6.09 -10.27 2.76
C VAL A 14 5.35 -9.86 1.50
N SER A 15 4.34 -10.63 1.11
CA SER A 15 3.49 -10.33 -0.05
C SER A 15 2.03 -10.13 0.38
N TYR A 16 1.43 -9.07 -0.13
CA TYR A 16 0.02 -8.76 0.03
C TYR A 16 -0.68 -8.71 -1.32
N ILE A 17 -1.96 -9.11 -1.36
CA ILE A 17 -2.88 -8.73 -2.42
C ILE A 17 -3.67 -7.53 -1.93
N LEU A 18 -3.50 -6.40 -2.62
CA LEU A 18 -4.39 -5.25 -2.49
C LEU A 18 -5.55 -5.43 -3.44
N THR A 19 -6.76 -5.21 -2.96
CA THR A 19 -8.00 -5.29 -3.74
C THR A 19 -8.82 -4.03 -3.55
N MET A 20 -9.43 -3.53 -4.62
CA MET A 20 -10.38 -2.43 -4.54
C MET A 20 -11.56 -2.65 -5.49
N LYS A 21 -12.72 -2.13 -5.07
CA LYS A 21 -13.88 -1.94 -5.94
C LYS A 21 -14.02 -0.44 -6.21
N GLU A 22 -14.07 -0.05 -7.48
CA GLU A 22 -13.92 1.36 -7.86
C GLU A 22 -15.01 2.27 -7.27
N ASP A 23 -16.27 1.83 -7.26
CA ASP A 23 -17.40 2.57 -6.70
C ASP A 23 -17.28 2.81 -5.18
N LEU A 24 -16.82 1.81 -4.43
CA LEU A 24 -16.58 1.91 -3.00
C LEU A 24 -15.42 2.86 -2.73
N PHE A 25 -14.34 2.72 -3.50
CA PHE A 25 -13.16 3.55 -3.35
C PHE A 25 -13.46 5.04 -3.61
N ASP A 26 -14.20 5.34 -4.67
CA ASP A 26 -14.57 6.71 -5.03
C ASP A 26 -15.43 7.36 -3.95
N ARG A 27 -16.35 6.61 -3.34
CA ARG A 27 -17.13 7.10 -2.19
C ARG A 27 -16.24 7.42 -1.00
N THR A 28 -15.25 6.59 -0.72
CA THR A 28 -14.29 6.83 0.37
C THR A 28 -13.45 8.08 0.11
N VAL A 29 -12.92 8.24 -1.10
CA VAL A 29 -12.14 9.42 -1.48
C VAL A 29 -12.96 10.70 -1.33
N ASN A 30 -14.22 10.69 -1.81
CA ASN A 30 -15.11 11.85 -1.73
C ASN A 30 -15.43 12.26 -0.28
N MET A 31 -15.33 11.34 0.70
CA MET A 31 -15.51 11.68 2.12
C MET A 31 -14.38 12.58 2.64
N PHE A 32 -13.21 12.55 2.01
CA PHE A 32 -12.03 13.31 2.41
C PHE A 32 -11.83 14.62 1.64
N ASP A 33 -12.61 14.86 0.59
CA ASP A 33 -12.59 16.13 -0.13
C ASP A 33 -13.04 17.27 0.83
N GLY A 34 -12.07 18.08 1.25
CA GLY A 34 -12.27 19.28 2.08
C GLY A 34 -11.83 19.18 3.54
N TYR A 35 -12.09 18.05 4.23
CA TYR A 35 -11.76 17.91 5.67
C TYR A 35 -10.40 17.23 5.92
N ASN A 36 -9.84 16.53 4.93
CA ASN A 36 -8.51 15.91 4.99
C ASN A 36 -8.01 15.61 3.57
N SER A 37 -7.72 16.67 2.80
CA SER A 37 -7.33 16.59 1.38
C SER A 37 -6.10 15.72 1.16
N GLU A 38 -5.20 15.69 2.14
CA GLU A 38 -3.93 14.95 2.11
C GLU A 38 -4.17 13.44 2.14
N ARG A 39 -4.99 12.96 3.08
CA ARG A 39 -5.41 11.55 3.10
C ARG A 39 -6.17 11.16 1.84
N GLY A 40 -7.03 12.05 1.35
CA GLY A 40 -7.70 11.87 0.07
C GLY A 40 -6.73 11.74 -1.12
N SER A 41 -5.64 12.51 -1.11
CA SER A 41 -4.59 12.48 -2.13
C SER A 41 -3.79 11.19 -2.09
N PHE A 42 -3.43 10.71 -0.89
CA PHE A 42 -2.80 9.40 -0.72
C PHE A 42 -3.69 8.24 -1.21
N LEU A 43 -4.99 8.26 -0.89
CA LEU A 43 -5.92 7.27 -1.42
C LEU A 43 -6.00 7.34 -2.96
N LYS A 44 -6.06 8.54 -3.55
CA LYS A 44 -6.00 8.71 -5.02
C LYS A 44 -4.71 8.15 -5.62
N TYR A 45 -3.58 8.29 -4.94
CA TYR A 45 -2.32 7.65 -5.33
C TYR A 45 -2.44 6.13 -5.35
N ILE A 46 -2.92 5.50 -4.26
CA ILE A 46 -3.04 4.03 -4.19
C ILE A 46 -3.99 3.51 -5.28
N LYS A 47 -5.14 4.18 -5.50
CA LYS A 47 -6.05 3.83 -6.62
C LYS A 47 -5.32 3.85 -7.95
N SER A 48 -4.56 4.91 -8.20
CA SER A 48 -3.83 5.08 -9.47
C SER A 48 -2.79 3.97 -9.63
N LYS A 49 -2.05 3.65 -8.56
CA LYS A 49 -1.09 2.54 -8.53
C LYS A 49 -1.75 1.21 -8.86
N ILE A 50 -2.85 0.85 -8.17
CA ILE A 50 -3.57 -0.41 -8.44
C ILE A 50 -4.12 -0.46 -9.87
N LYS A 51 -4.62 0.65 -10.44
CA LYS A 51 -5.15 0.65 -11.81
C LYS A 51 -4.05 0.54 -12.87
N ASN A 52 -2.87 1.13 -12.61
CA ASN A 52 -1.79 1.19 -13.59
C ASN A 52 -0.89 -0.06 -13.54
N GLU A 53 -0.62 -0.58 -12.34
CA GLU A 53 0.31 -1.69 -12.12
C GLU A 53 -0.43 -3.02 -11.83
N GLY A 54 -1.69 -2.94 -11.43
CA GLY A 54 -2.50 -4.10 -11.09
C GLY A 54 -3.24 -4.74 -12.26
N ASN A 55 -4.17 -5.61 -11.90
CA ASN A 55 -5.02 -6.37 -12.81
C ASN A 55 -6.50 -6.08 -12.52
N LYS A 56 -7.32 -6.30 -13.54
CA LYS A 56 -8.78 -6.18 -13.45
C LYS A 56 -9.42 -7.55 -13.63
N ILE A 57 -10.40 -7.86 -12.79
CA ILE A 57 -11.22 -9.07 -12.89
C ILE A 57 -12.70 -8.69 -12.79
N SER A 58 -13.55 -9.46 -13.45
CA SER A 58 -14.99 -9.37 -13.27
C SER A 58 -15.49 -10.60 -12.51
N ILE A 59 -16.21 -10.38 -11.41
CA ILE A 59 -16.83 -11.41 -10.59
C ILE A 59 -18.31 -11.04 -10.47
N ASP A 60 -19.20 -11.93 -10.89
CA ASP A 60 -20.67 -11.72 -10.85
C ASP A 60 -21.14 -10.41 -11.51
N GLY A 61 -20.46 -9.99 -12.58
CA GLY A 61 -20.77 -8.74 -13.30
C GLY A 61 -20.23 -7.47 -12.63
N GLU A 62 -19.59 -7.59 -11.47
CA GLU A 62 -18.91 -6.50 -10.78
C GLU A 62 -17.43 -6.49 -11.15
N GLU A 63 -16.85 -5.29 -11.31
CA GLU A 63 -15.44 -5.13 -11.64
C GLU A 63 -14.61 -4.89 -10.37
N LEU A 64 -13.56 -5.67 -10.22
CA LEU A 64 -12.60 -5.58 -9.12
C LEU A 64 -11.20 -5.36 -9.68
N PHE A 65 -10.43 -4.53 -9.00
CA PHE A 65 -9.03 -4.30 -9.30
C PHE A 65 -8.19 -4.90 -8.19
N PHE A 66 -7.07 -5.51 -8.55
CA PHE A 66 -6.15 -6.07 -7.57
C PHE A 66 -4.70 -5.96 -7.99
N MET A 67 -3.80 -5.88 -7.02
CA MET A 67 -2.37 -5.78 -7.24
C MET A 67 -1.64 -6.63 -6.19
N LYS A 68 -0.62 -7.38 -6.61
CA LYS A 68 0.30 -8.04 -5.68
C LYS A 68 1.41 -7.06 -5.33
N LEU A 69 1.55 -6.72 -4.06
CA LEU A 69 2.66 -5.94 -3.52
C LEU A 69 3.59 -6.87 -2.75
N THR A 70 4.91 -6.72 -2.91
CA THR A 70 5.91 -7.49 -2.16
C THR A 70 7.01 -6.55 -1.70
N PHE A 71 7.36 -6.62 -0.42
CA PHE A 71 8.41 -5.80 0.19
C PHE A 71 9.21 -6.62 1.21
N GLY A 72 10.45 -6.20 1.49
CA GLY A 72 11.33 -6.82 2.47
C GLY A 72 10.86 -6.56 3.90
N ASN A 73 11.28 -7.41 4.84
CA ASN A 73 10.97 -7.22 6.27
C ASN A 73 11.71 -6.01 6.89
N ASP A 74 12.74 -5.51 6.21
CA ASP A 74 13.55 -4.35 6.55
C ASP A 74 13.04 -3.03 5.94
N ASP A 75 12.02 -3.10 5.07
CA ASP A 75 11.55 -2.00 4.21
C ASP A 75 10.40 -1.17 4.81
N ILE A 76 10.22 -1.12 6.13
CA ILE A 76 9.18 -0.25 6.73
C ILE A 76 9.85 0.85 7.52
N ASN A 77 10.05 1.99 6.87
CA ASN A 77 10.51 3.21 7.53
C ASN A 77 9.36 4.21 7.63
N HIS A 78 9.26 4.89 8.77
CA HIS A 78 8.36 6.03 8.87
C HIS A 78 8.87 7.16 7.98
N PRO A 79 8.00 7.81 7.18
CA PRO A 79 8.37 9.02 6.45
C PRO A 79 8.92 10.10 7.39
N GLU A 80 9.83 10.93 6.88
CA GLU A 80 10.37 12.06 7.64
C GLU A 80 9.22 12.98 8.10
N GLY A 81 9.13 13.27 9.40
CA GLY A 81 8.04 14.08 9.98
C GLY A 81 6.78 13.29 10.36
N TYR A 82 6.77 11.96 10.24
CA TYR A 82 5.64 11.14 10.70
C TYR A 82 5.34 11.34 12.19
N SER A 83 4.08 11.67 12.51
CA SER A 83 3.56 11.64 13.87
C SER A 83 2.20 10.95 13.93
N GLU A 84 2.06 9.92 14.77
CA GLU A 84 0.84 9.10 14.89
C GLU A 84 -0.44 9.92 15.13
N LYS A 85 -0.32 11.11 15.74
CA LYS A 85 -1.49 11.93 16.09
C LYS A 85 -2.02 12.80 14.96
N ASN A 86 -1.15 13.34 14.10
CA ASN A 86 -1.53 14.40 13.15
C ASN A 86 -0.89 14.24 11.75
N PHE A 87 -0.32 13.09 11.41
CA PHE A 87 0.40 12.90 10.15
C PHE A 87 -0.34 13.48 8.92
N TRP A 88 -1.62 13.16 8.77
CA TRP A 88 -2.44 13.62 7.64
C TRP A 88 -2.81 15.11 7.67
N LEU A 89 -2.65 15.79 8.81
CA LEU A 89 -2.94 17.23 8.96
C LEU A 89 -1.68 18.08 8.82
N ASP A 90 -0.53 17.53 9.18
CA ASP A 90 0.74 18.24 9.26
C ASP A 90 1.68 17.95 8.06
N THR A 91 1.31 17.02 7.18
CA THR A 91 2.11 16.63 6.00
C THR A 91 1.55 17.26 4.73
N ASP A 92 2.41 17.88 3.92
CA ASP A 92 2.08 18.40 2.59
C ASP A 92 2.39 17.35 1.52
N PHE A 93 1.35 16.71 0.96
CA PHE A 93 1.50 15.69 -0.08
C PHE A 93 1.68 16.27 -1.49
N SER A 94 1.70 17.59 -1.66
CA SER A 94 1.90 18.19 -2.98
C SER A 94 3.32 18.00 -3.53
N ASN A 95 4.30 17.70 -2.66
CA ASN A 95 5.71 17.57 -3.02
C ASN A 95 6.32 16.21 -2.65
N ILE A 96 5.51 15.26 -2.19
CA ILE A 96 5.98 13.93 -1.80
C ILE A 96 6.31 13.11 -3.05
N LYS A 97 7.42 12.38 -3.01
CA LYS A 97 7.85 11.54 -4.13
C LYS A 97 7.12 10.20 -4.12
N ASP A 98 7.03 9.56 -5.29
CA ASP A 98 6.41 8.23 -5.41
C ASP A 98 7.05 7.20 -4.47
N ASP A 99 8.38 7.23 -4.29
CA ASP A 99 9.08 6.34 -3.37
C ASP A 99 8.64 6.52 -1.90
N GLU A 100 8.39 7.77 -1.47
CA GLU A 100 7.92 8.09 -0.11
C GLU A 100 6.45 7.68 0.08
N LEU A 101 5.63 7.79 -0.98
CA LEU A 101 4.26 7.29 -1.00
C LEU A 101 4.20 5.76 -0.95
N ASP A 102 5.13 5.08 -1.61
CA ASP A 102 5.27 3.63 -1.56
C ASP A 102 5.68 3.16 -0.15
N GLU A 103 6.60 3.85 0.52
CA GLU A 103 6.92 3.57 1.94
C GLU A 103 5.70 3.77 2.85
N LEU A 104 4.95 4.84 2.63
CA LEU A 104 3.72 5.10 3.38
C LEU A 104 2.64 4.03 3.13
N LEU A 105 2.54 3.51 1.90
CA LEU A 105 1.65 2.39 1.58
C LEU A 105 2.08 1.11 2.32
N LYS A 106 3.38 0.80 2.37
CA LYS A 106 3.89 -0.33 3.16
C LYS A 106 3.53 -0.19 4.64
N LEU A 107 3.72 1.00 5.21
CA LEU A 107 3.35 1.30 6.59
C LEU A 107 1.85 1.13 6.83
N ALA A 108 1.00 1.69 5.96
CA ALA A 108 -0.45 1.57 6.04
C ALA A 108 -0.93 0.10 6.01
N ILE A 109 -0.28 -0.74 5.20
CA ILE A 109 -0.54 -2.19 5.14
C ILE A 109 -0.12 -2.88 6.43
N ALA A 110 1.05 -2.57 6.97
CA ALA A 110 1.58 -3.21 8.17
C ALA A 110 0.79 -2.82 9.44
N ASP A 111 0.44 -1.55 9.58
CA ASP A 111 -0.34 -1.04 10.72
C ASP A 111 -1.83 -1.36 10.58
N GLY A 112 -2.28 -1.74 9.39
CA GLY A 112 -3.70 -1.98 9.08
C GLY A 112 -4.56 -0.71 9.15
N GLN A 113 -3.93 0.47 9.01
CA GLN A 113 -4.60 1.77 9.06
C GLN A 113 -4.55 2.44 7.69
N ASP A 114 -5.40 3.46 7.50
CA ASP A 114 -5.36 4.33 6.32
C ASP A 114 -5.64 3.69 4.94
N LEU A 115 -5.95 2.40 4.88
CA LEU A 115 -6.37 1.66 3.68
C LEU A 115 -7.89 1.69 3.42
N LEU A 116 -8.57 2.80 3.76
CA LEU A 116 -10.03 2.87 3.64
C LEU A 116 -10.47 2.60 2.19
N GLY A 117 -11.42 1.66 2.02
CA GLY A 117 -11.89 1.23 0.69
C GLY A 117 -10.96 0.25 -0.04
N ILE A 118 -9.82 -0.13 0.55
CA ILE A 118 -8.89 -1.14 0.03
C ILE A 118 -8.89 -2.34 0.97
N GLY A 119 -9.04 -3.54 0.40
CA GLY A 119 -8.73 -4.78 1.09
C GLY A 119 -7.24 -5.09 0.95
N ALA A 120 -6.57 -5.44 2.05
CA ALA A 120 -5.20 -5.96 2.03
C ALA A 120 -5.19 -7.37 2.61
N THR A 121 -4.82 -8.36 1.80
CA THR A 121 -4.75 -9.77 2.21
C THR A 121 -3.30 -10.24 2.18
N LEU A 122 -2.78 -10.67 3.32
CA LEU A 122 -1.47 -11.33 3.40
C LEU A 122 -1.54 -12.68 2.69
N ILE A 123 -0.65 -12.94 1.72
CA ILE A 123 -0.64 -14.18 0.93
C ILE A 123 0.66 -14.97 1.03
N ASP A 124 1.75 -14.33 1.43
CA ASP A 124 3.03 -15.00 1.67
C ASP A 124 3.82 -14.21 2.71
N SER A 125 4.43 -14.91 3.65
CA SER A 125 5.37 -14.34 4.61
C SER A 125 6.49 -15.34 4.82
N SER A 126 7.66 -15.05 4.26
CA SER A 126 8.83 -15.89 4.44
C SER A 126 9.50 -15.58 5.78
N TYR A 127 8.99 -16.17 6.86
CA TYR A 127 9.66 -16.18 8.17
C TYR A 127 10.56 -17.42 8.26
N PHE A 128 11.88 -17.22 8.26
CA PHE A 128 12.87 -18.26 8.54
C PHE A 128 13.91 -17.76 9.53
#